data_AF-A0A5C6DII9-F1
#
_entry.id   AF-A0A5C6DII9-F1
#
_cell.length_a   1.000
_cell.length_b   1.000
_cell.length_c   1.000
_cell.angle_alpha   90.00
_cell.angle_beta   90.00
_cell.angle_gamma   90.00
#
_symmetry.space_group_name_H-M   'P 1'
#
loop_
_entity.id
_entity.type
_entity.pdbx_description
1 polymer ?
#
loop_
_entity_poly.entity_id
_entity_poly.type
_entity_poly.pdbx_seq_one_letter_code
_entity_poly.pdbx_strand_id
1 'polypeptide(L)'
;MESIGKSAMSEERQYTPIGERVNQDVMHDNFVPKYSGLASVRPSLLILTGVWLIFVPMALGGLAFGVAGMGEGKTILDRLIFSLMPLAASVLAVAVLYTQTSRYRNREKGPEADA
;
A
#
# COMPACT_ATOMS: atom_id res chain seq x y z
N MET A 1 29.45 -53.44 -10.07
CA MET A 1 29.61 -52.15 -10.78
C MET A 1 29.07 -52.41 -12.17
N GLU A 2 27.94 -51.89 -12.64
CA GLU A 2 27.36 -50.55 -12.51
C GLU A 2 25.83 -50.63 -12.34
N SER A 3 25.30 -49.78 -11.46
CA SER A 3 23.87 -49.52 -11.31
C SER A 3 23.58 -48.22 -12.03
N ILE A 4 23.08 -48.30 -13.27
CA ILE A 4 22.69 -47.13 -14.06
C ILE A 4 21.35 -46.60 -13.55
N GLY A 5 21.38 -45.34 -13.07
CA GLY A 5 20.35 -44.34 -13.32
C GLY A 5 18.95 -44.59 -12.77
N LYS A 6 18.77 -44.35 -11.46
CA LYS A 6 17.45 -44.12 -10.86
C LYS A 6 16.87 -42.79 -11.37
N SER A 7 15.85 -42.89 -12.21
CA SER A 7 14.71 -41.97 -12.39
C SER A 7 14.97 -40.47 -12.25
N ALA A 8 15.36 -39.81 -13.34
CA ALA A 8 14.96 -38.43 -13.55
C ALA A 8 13.53 -38.45 -14.10
N MET A 9 12.53 -38.40 -13.20
CA MET A 9 11.15 -38.13 -13.59
C MET A 9 11.14 -36.69 -14.13
N SER A 10 11.20 -36.58 -15.45
CA SER A 10 11.02 -35.34 -16.19
C SER A 10 9.74 -34.66 -15.75
N GLU A 11 9.81 -33.37 -15.41
CA GLU A 11 8.65 -32.49 -15.35
C GLU A 11 7.95 -32.53 -16.72
N GLU A 12 6.95 -33.41 -16.83
CA GLU A 12 6.09 -33.53 -18.00
C GLU A 12 5.30 -32.22 -18.09
N ARG A 13 5.78 -31.27 -18.88
CA ARG A 13 5.06 -30.02 -19.16
C ARG A 13 3.75 -30.39 -19.82
N GLN A 14 2.68 -30.43 -19.02
CA GLN A 14 1.32 -30.72 -19.45
C GLN A 14 0.98 -29.83 -20.66
N TYR A 15 0.78 -30.47 -21.82
CA TYR A 15 0.50 -29.77 -23.06
C TYR A 15 -0.84 -29.04 -22.94
N THR A 16 -0.79 -27.71 -22.94
CA THR A 16 -1.99 -26.87 -23.01
C THR A 16 -2.44 -26.79 -24.48
N PRO A 17 -3.69 -27.12 -24.82
CA PRO A 17 -4.23 -26.93 -26.17
C PRO A 17 -4.02 -25.50 -26.70
N ILE A 18 -3.68 -25.36 -27.98
CA ILE A 18 -3.42 -24.05 -28.61
C ILE A 18 -4.63 -23.10 -28.46
N GLY A 19 -5.85 -23.62 -28.57
CA GLY A 19 -7.07 -22.82 -28.39
C GLY A 19 -7.20 -22.22 -26.97
N GLU A 20 -6.78 -22.95 -25.94
CA GLU A 20 -6.75 -22.44 -24.56
C GLU A 20 -5.63 -21.43 -24.36
N ARG A 21 -4.45 -21.62 -24.99
CA ARG A 21 -3.38 -20.62 -24.97
C ARG A 21 -3.80 -19.32 -25.65
N VAL A 22 -4.42 -19.40 -26.82
CA VAL A 22 -4.93 -18.22 -27.55
C VAL A 22 -6.02 -17.52 -26.75
N ASN A 23 -6.92 -18.27 -26.09
CA ASN A 23 -7.95 -17.65 -25.27
C ASN A 23 -7.37 -17.01 -24.00
N GLN A 24 -6.35 -17.60 -23.39
CA GLN A 24 -5.60 -16.99 -22.28
C GLN A 24 -4.84 -15.74 -22.72
N ASP A 25 -4.18 -15.77 -23.87
CA ASP A 25 -3.46 -14.62 -24.43
C ASP A 25 -4.41 -13.49 -24.80
N VAL A 26 -5.53 -13.80 -25.46
CA VAL A 26 -6.56 -12.81 -25.83
C VAL A 26 -7.25 -12.25 -24.60
N MET A 27 -7.54 -13.08 -23.58
CA MET A 27 -8.13 -12.58 -22.35
C MET A 27 -7.14 -11.75 -21.54
N HIS A 28 -5.87 -12.15 -21.46
CA HIS A 28 -4.84 -11.38 -20.78
C HIS A 28 -4.57 -10.06 -21.49
N ASP A 29 -4.58 -10.03 -22.82
CA ASP A 29 -4.32 -8.81 -23.59
C ASP A 29 -5.53 -7.86 -23.68
N ASN A 30 -6.76 -8.38 -23.63
CA ASN A 30 -7.99 -7.56 -23.70
C ASN A 30 -8.57 -7.20 -22.32
N PHE A 31 -8.41 -8.03 -21.29
CA PHE A 31 -8.99 -7.78 -19.96
C PHE A 31 -7.99 -7.33 -18.89
N VAL A 32 -6.68 -7.53 -19.08
CA VAL A 32 -5.69 -6.75 -18.31
C VAL A 32 -5.52 -5.46 -19.08
N PRO A 33 -6.08 -4.33 -18.62
CA PRO A 33 -5.97 -3.12 -19.40
C PRO A 33 -4.51 -2.70 -19.31
N LYS A 34 -3.74 -2.98 -20.38
CA LYS A 34 -2.38 -2.44 -20.59
C LYS A 34 -2.35 -0.90 -20.49
N TYR A 35 -3.53 -0.27 -20.50
CA TYR A 35 -3.79 1.16 -20.40
C TYR A 35 -4.56 1.59 -19.14
N SER A 36 -4.77 0.71 -18.15
CA SER A 36 -5.27 1.19 -16.85
C SER A 36 -4.17 2.06 -16.26
N GLY A 37 -4.39 3.37 -16.19
CA GLY A 37 -3.41 4.31 -15.62
C GLY A 37 -3.01 3.96 -14.18
N LEU A 38 -3.72 3.05 -13.53
CA LEU A 38 -3.38 2.48 -12.23
C LEU A 38 -2.46 1.24 -12.34
N ALA A 39 -2.49 0.50 -13.45
CA ALA A 39 -1.64 -0.67 -13.68
C ALA A 39 -0.21 -0.31 -14.09
N SER A 40 -0.02 0.86 -14.72
CA SER A 40 1.31 1.37 -15.10
C SER A 40 2.03 2.13 -13.98
N VAL A 41 1.34 2.45 -12.88
CA VAL A 41 1.91 3.20 -11.76
C VAL A 41 2.59 2.23 -10.79
N ARG A 42 3.75 2.65 -10.26
CA ARG A 42 4.47 1.87 -9.25
C ARG A 42 3.53 1.58 -8.06
N PRO A 43 3.38 0.32 -7.61
CA PRO A 43 2.51 -0.03 -6.49
C PRO A 43 2.78 0.77 -5.21
N SER A 44 4.04 1.21 -5.01
CA SER A 44 4.44 2.08 -3.90
C SER A 44 3.81 3.49 -3.95
N LEU A 45 3.62 4.06 -5.15
CA LEU A 45 2.94 5.34 -5.33
C LEU A 45 1.44 5.21 -5.01
N LEU A 46 0.80 4.13 -5.44
CA LEU A 46 -0.61 3.87 -5.14
C LEU A 46 -0.85 3.73 -3.64
N ILE A 47 0.03 2.99 -2.96
CA ILE A 47 -0.03 2.85 -1.49
C ILE A 47 0.18 4.20 -0.81
N LEU A 48 1.18 4.99 -1.25
CA LEU A 48 1.43 6.32 -0.68
C LEU A 48 0.21 7.23 -0.84
N THR A 49 -0.36 7.31 -2.05
CA THR A 49 -1.55 8.12 -2.33
C THR A 49 -2.74 7.67 -1.51
N GLY A 50 -2.96 6.35 -1.38
CA GLY A 50 -4.03 5.80 -0.54
C GLY A 50 -3.86 6.16 0.94
N VAL A 51 -2.64 6.07 1.47
CA VAL A 51 -2.32 6.48 2.84
C VAL A 51 -2.59 7.97 3.02
N TRP A 52 -2.15 8.82 2.08
CA TRP A 52 -2.39 10.26 2.14
C TRP A 52 -3.88 10.60 2.14
N LEU A 53 -4.67 9.96 1.27
CA LEU A 53 -6.11 10.20 1.18
C LEU A 53 -6.87 9.83 2.48
N ILE A 54 -6.41 8.82 3.22
CA ILE A 54 -7.06 8.37 4.45
C ILE A 54 -6.59 9.18 5.65
N PHE A 55 -5.27 9.33 5.80
CA PHE A 55 -4.68 9.84 7.03
C PHE A 55 -4.57 11.36 7.07
N VAL A 56 -4.55 12.08 5.94
CA VAL A 56 -4.57 13.56 5.95
C VAL A 56 -5.89 14.10 6.51
N PRO A 57 -7.08 13.67 6.01
CA PRO A 57 -8.34 14.10 6.61
C PRO A 57 -8.46 13.70 8.07
N MET A 58 -7.95 12.53 8.45
CA MET A 58 -7.93 12.09 9.85
C MET A 58 -7.06 13.00 10.73
N ALA A 59 -5.87 13.38 10.26
CA ALA A 59 -4.98 14.27 10.99
C ALA A 59 -5.55 15.69 11.12
N LEU A 60 -6.08 16.25 10.02
CA LEU A 60 -6.68 17.59 10.03
C LEU A 60 -7.97 17.61 10.85
N GLY A 61 -8.82 16.59 10.68
CA GLY A 61 -10.06 16.43 11.40
C GLY A 61 -9.83 16.29 12.89
N GLY A 62 -8.94 15.39 13.33
CA GLY A 62 -8.62 15.23 14.74
C GLY A 62 -8.02 16.49 15.37
N LEU A 63 -7.23 17.26 14.62
CA LEU A 63 -6.69 18.53 15.11
C LEU A 63 -7.79 19.58 15.26
N ALA A 64 -8.67 19.71 14.27
CA ALA A 64 -9.83 20.59 14.32
C ALA A 64 -10.78 20.24 15.47
N PHE A 65 -11.11 18.95 15.65
CA PHE A 65 -11.92 18.45 16.76
C PHE A 65 -11.25 18.67 18.12
N GLY A 66 -9.94 18.45 18.20
CA GLY A 66 -9.18 18.67 19.44
C GLY A 66 -9.19 20.14 19.88
N VAL A 67 -9.04 21.07 18.93
CA VAL A 67 -9.10 22.51 19.21
C VAL A 67 -10.54 22.93 19.56
N ALA A 68 -11.55 22.45 18.82
CA ALA A 68 -12.95 22.74 19.10
C ALA A 68 -13.38 22.25 20.49
N GLY A 69 -12.94 21.05 20.89
CA GLY A 69 -13.24 20.45 22.20
C GLY A 69 -12.72 21.25 23.40
N MET A 70 -11.74 22.14 23.21
CA MET A 70 -11.28 23.06 24.28
C MET A 70 -12.33 24.11 24.64
N GLY A 71 -13.21 24.48 23.70
CA GLY A 71 -14.24 25.51 23.88
C GLY A 71 -15.57 25.00 24.47
N GLU A 72 -15.86 23.70 24.35
CA GLU A 72 -17.20 23.16 24.64
C GLU A 72 -17.35 22.47 26.00
N GLY A 73 -16.25 22.11 26.68
CA GLY A 73 -16.33 21.37 27.94
C GLY A 73 -16.83 22.22 29.12
N LYS A 74 -17.79 21.68 29.88
CA LYS A 74 -18.33 22.29 31.12
C LYS A 74 -17.36 22.16 32.29
N THR A 75 -16.58 21.08 32.33
CA THR A 75 -15.53 20.86 33.31
C THR A 75 -14.15 20.77 32.64
N ILE A 76 -13.08 20.99 33.42
CA ILE A 76 -11.70 20.85 32.95
C ILE A 76 -11.39 19.43 32.50
N LEU A 77 -11.96 18.43 33.19
CA LEU A 77 -11.78 17.03 32.83
C LEU A 77 -12.39 16.72 31.46
N ASP A 78 -13.59 17.24 31.18
CA ASP A 78 -14.23 17.08 29.87
C ASP A 78 -13.38 17.72 28.77
N ARG A 79 -12.91 18.96 28.98
CA ARG A 79 -12.05 19.65 28.02
C ARG A 79 -10.79 18.86 27.74
N LEU A 80 -10.16 18.29 28.76
CA LEU A 80 -8.98 17.44 28.60
C LEU A 80 -9.31 16.20 27.77
N ILE A 81 -10.37 15.46 28.09
CA ILE A 81 -10.72 14.23 27.38
C ILE A 81 -11.08 14.50 25.91
N PHE A 82 -11.93 15.51 25.66
CA PHE A 82 -12.39 15.86 24.32
C PHE A 82 -11.31 16.54 23.47
N SER A 83 -10.28 17.14 24.07
CA SER A 83 -9.15 17.71 23.32
C SER A 83 -8.00 16.72 23.13
N LEU A 84 -7.60 15.94 24.16
CA LEU A 84 -6.43 15.06 24.07
C LEU A 84 -6.64 13.88 23.13
N MET A 85 -7.80 13.21 23.20
CA MET A 85 -8.06 12.01 22.41
C MET A 85 -7.94 12.26 20.89
N PRO A 86 -8.65 13.24 20.31
CA PRO A 86 -8.53 13.51 18.88
C PRO A 86 -7.17 14.11 18.50
N LEU A 87 -6.50 14.83 19.41
CA LEU A 87 -5.13 15.31 19.19
C LEU A 87 -4.13 14.15 19.13
N ALA A 88 -4.24 13.17 20.02
CA ALA A 88 -3.41 11.96 20.02
C ALA A 88 -3.63 11.13 18.74
N ALA A 89 -4.88 10.98 18.31
CA ALA A 89 -5.21 10.34 17.03
C ALA A 89 -4.57 11.09 15.83
N SER A 90 -4.54 12.42 15.88
CA SER A 90 -3.92 13.24 14.83
C SER A 90 -2.40 13.06 14.78
N VAL A 91 -1.74 13.04 15.93
CA VAL A 91 -0.30 12.77 16.02
C VAL A 91 0.02 11.39 15.46
N LEU A 92 -0.79 10.38 15.78
CA LEU A 92 -0.64 9.03 15.24
C LEU A 92 -0.82 9.01 13.71
N ALA A 93 -1.84 9.69 13.19
CA ALA A 93 -2.06 9.80 11.74
C ALA A 93 -0.89 10.48 11.03
N VAL A 94 -0.34 11.55 11.60
CA VAL A 94 0.87 12.23 11.09
C VAL A 94 2.08 11.29 11.12
N ALA A 95 2.26 10.52 12.19
CA ALA A 95 3.35 9.54 12.28
C ALA A 95 3.23 8.46 11.19
N VAL A 96 2.02 7.98 10.90
CA VAL A 96 1.77 7.05 9.79
C VAL A 96 2.10 7.69 8.45
N LEU A 97 1.64 8.92 8.19
CA LEU A 97 1.98 9.65 6.96
C LEU A 97 3.48 9.82 6.79
N TYR A 98 4.18 10.24 7.85
CA TYR A 98 5.61 10.44 7.84
C TYR A 98 6.37 9.13 7.56
N THR A 99 6.01 8.04 8.24
CA THR A 99 6.68 6.74 8.05
C THR A 99 6.47 6.18 6.65
N GLN A 100 5.27 6.28 6.09
CA GLN A 100 5.00 5.81 4.73
C GLN A 100 5.67 6.69 3.68
N THR A 101 5.69 8.00 3.87
CA THR A 101 6.40 8.94 2.99
C THR A 101 7.91 8.72 3.04
N SER A 102 8.48 8.49 4.22
CA SER A 102 9.90 8.18 4.40
C SER A 102 10.27 6.85 3.75
N ARG A 103 9.44 5.80 3.93
CA ARG A 103 9.62 4.50 3.26
C ARG A 103 9.57 4.63 1.74
N TYR A 104 8.65 5.44 1.21
CA TYR A 104 8.58 5.72 -0.21
C TYR A 104 9.87 6.42 -0.69
N ARG A 105 10.29 7.49 -0.03
CA ARG A 105 11.50 8.26 -0.40
C ARG A 105 12.76 7.40 -0.36
N ASN A 106 12.90 6.53 0.63
CA ASN A 106 14.07 5.67 0.77
C ASN A 106 14.06 4.50 -0.23
N ARG A 107 12.89 4.03 -0.69
CA ARG A 107 12.78 3.05 -1.78
C ARG A 107 13.13 3.63 -3.15
N GLU A 108 12.86 4.92 -3.35
CA GLU A 108 13.21 5.61 -4.59
C GLU A 108 14.72 5.87 -4.70
N LYS A 109 15.40 6.02 -3.56
CA LYS A 109 16.86 6.12 -3.44
C LYS A 109 17.59 4.77 -3.49
N GLY A 110 17.13 3.81 -4.30
CA GLY A 110 17.86 2.55 -4.55
C GLY A 110 19.31 2.79 -5.01
N PRO A 111 20.16 1.74 -5.08
CA PRO A 111 21.63 1.75 -4.89
C PRO A 111 22.50 2.62 -5.84
N GLU A 112 21.91 3.47 -6.67
CA GLU A 112 22.61 4.43 -7.54
C GLU A 112 23.05 5.71 -6.81
N ALA A 113 22.65 5.91 -5.55
CA ALA A 113 23.07 7.08 -4.77
C ALA A 113 24.49 6.97 -4.18
N ASP A 114 25.13 5.79 -4.29
CA ASP A 114 26.47 5.49 -3.79
C ASP A 114 27.46 5.08 -4.92
N ALA A 115 27.13 5.38 -6.19
CA ALA A 115 27.99 5.11 -7.35
C ALA A 115 28.72 6.38 -7.83
#